data_AF-D6RJN5-F1
#
_entry.id   AF-D6RJN5-F1
#
_cell.length_a   1.000
_cell.length_b   1.000
_cell.length_c   1.000
_cell.angle_alpha   90.00
_cell.angle_beta   90.00
_cell.angle_gamma   90.00
#
_symmetry.space_group_name_H-M   'P 1'
#
loop_
_entity.id
_entity.type
_entity.pdbx_description
1 polymer ?
#
loop_
_entity_poly.entity_id
_entity_poly.type
_entity_poly.pdbx_seq_one_letter_code
_entity_poly.pdbx_strand_id
1 'polypeptide(L)'
;MYIPPHPTLSEQELSARLAAWAAESNRFPWLSSQDLSEWFHIVEEACEDTNIASSQWADAAVVLISEPNLKSAVQDRREQHLKETGQSQWEWLDFKDDLRELIVNGIPPDTSTGTRNPSEEGNDSPQHLAERLSAWASQQNRYPWFSGSSKDLLEWFTIVEEAFEDNQLSHKEYTEAAIFFISGDLKPVMEERRLKYLEKSGDEFWSWDGFKEDITRVIDEAERIIAQEQSMPGGRLGKTKNAVSRFNQDHPYIAASANAGLVVGGAMIFVPALGLLALHAIGITLGGVAVTSVAAAMRSVAYGGATAGFYSVMEYIGAKKPKEETPKKPEDQPAPLANPPPYESMGEGTSTPVQYAVFKSKRRRQ
;
A
#
# COMPACT_ATOMS: atom_id res chain seq x y z
N MET A 1 7.30 32.39 -52.94
CA MET A 1 5.95 31.87 -52.62
C MET A 1 5.83 31.97 -51.10
N TYR A 2 4.92 32.80 -50.58
CA TYR A 2 4.72 32.94 -49.13
C TYR A 2 3.82 31.79 -48.70
N ILE A 3 4.36 30.85 -47.93
CA ILE A 3 3.55 29.80 -47.30
C ILE A 3 3.03 30.41 -46.00
N PRO A 4 1.71 30.57 -45.84
CA PRO A 4 1.16 31.11 -44.60
C PRO A 4 1.55 30.19 -43.43
N PRO A 5 1.84 30.75 -42.24
CA PRO A 5 2.14 29.95 -41.05
C PRO A 5 0.96 29.03 -40.76
N HIS A 6 1.25 27.75 -40.50
CA HIS A 6 0.23 26.80 -40.07
C HIS A 6 -0.37 27.27 -38.74
N PRO A 7 -1.71 27.19 -38.57
CA PRO A 7 -2.33 27.55 -37.31
C PRO A 7 -1.86 26.61 -36.20
N THR A 8 -1.37 27.18 -35.10
CA THR A 8 -0.99 26.42 -33.91
C THR A 8 -2.23 25.83 -33.26
N LEU A 9 -2.33 24.51 -33.23
CA LEU A 9 -3.38 23.78 -32.53
C LEU A 9 -3.25 23.97 -31.01
N SER A 10 -4.40 24.09 -30.32
CA SER A 10 -4.43 24.10 -28.85
C SER A 10 -4.18 22.71 -28.28
N GLU A 11 -3.74 22.62 -27.02
CA GLU A 11 -3.52 21.34 -26.33
C GLU A 11 -4.78 20.45 -26.31
N GLN A 12 -5.95 21.06 -26.07
CA GLN A 12 -7.23 20.34 -26.12
C GLN A 12 -7.52 19.75 -27.51
N GLU A 13 -7.18 20.50 -28.57
CA GLU A 13 -7.39 20.04 -29.93
C GLU A 13 -6.38 18.95 -30.34
N LEU A 14 -5.12 19.07 -29.92
CA LEU A 14 -4.10 18.01 -30.07
C LEU A 14 -4.58 16.73 -29.38
N SER A 15 -4.99 16.83 -28.11
CA SER A 15 -5.52 15.70 -27.34
C SER A 15 -6.72 15.04 -28.02
N ALA A 16 -7.70 15.84 -28.48
CA ALA A 16 -8.88 15.30 -29.15
C ALA A 16 -8.56 14.56 -30.45
N ARG A 17 -7.62 15.09 -31.26
CA ARG A 17 -7.20 14.45 -32.52
C ARG A 17 -6.46 13.14 -32.28
N LEU A 18 -5.52 13.14 -31.35
CA LEU A 18 -4.73 11.95 -31.02
C LEU A 18 -5.60 10.86 -30.37
N ALA A 19 -6.56 11.24 -29.54
CA ALA A 19 -7.53 10.30 -28.97
C ALA A 19 -8.42 9.67 -30.06
N ALA A 20 -8.87 10.45 -31.05
CA ALA A 20 -9.63 9.93 -32.18
C ALA A 20 -8.80 8.95 -33.02
N TRP A 21 -7.54 9.29 -33.30
CA TRP A 21 -6.61 8.41 -34.01
C TRP A 21 -6.37 7.09 -33.27
N ALA A 22 -6.12 7.14 -31.96
CA ALA A 22 -5.88 5.94 -31.15
C ALA A 22 -7.11 5.00 -31.13
N ALA A 23 -8.33 5.58 -31.12
CA ALA A 23 -9.56 4.82 -31.19
C ALA A 23 -9.76 4.11 -32.55
N GLU A 24 -9.31 4.72 -33.65
CA GLU A 24 -9.42 4.15 -35.00
C GLU A 24 -8.33 3.11 -35.29
N SER A 25 -7.09 3.38 -34.89
CA SER A 25 -5.93 2.51 -35.16
C SER A 25 -5.85 1.30 -34.22
N ASN A 26 -6.63 1.30 -33.12
CA ASN A 26 -6.52 0.34 -32.01
C ASN A 26 -5.07 0.24 -31.48
N ARG A 27 -4.31 1.32 -31.62
CA ARG A 27 -2.95 1.47 -31.11
C ARG A 27 -2.95 2.63 -30.14
N PHE A 28 -2.62 2.34 -28.89
CA PHE A 28 -2.45 3.39 -27.91
C PHE A 28 -0.97 3.80 -27.86
N PRO A 29 -0.64 5.05 -28.19
CA PRO A 29 0.72 5.56 -28.15
C PRO A 29 1.13 5.93 -26.71
N TRP A 30 0.71 5.15 -25.72
CA TRP A 30 1.15 5.36 -24.35
C TRP A 30 2.61 4.93 -24.26
N LEU A 31 3.44 5.77 -23.64
CA LEU A 31 4.82 5.44 -23.37
C LEU A 31 4.86 4.34 -22.28
N SER A 32 4.70 3.08 -22.68
CA SER A 32 4.57 1.95 -21.75
C SER A 32 5.68 0.90 -21.90
N SER A 33 6.72 1.12 -22.69
CA SER A 33 7.70 0.08 -23.00
C SER A 33 9.14 0.58 -23.19
N GLN A 34 10.06 -0.38 -23.08
CA GLN A 34 11.52 -0.24 -23.14
C GLN A 34 12.06 0.26 -24.50
N ASP A 35 11.19 0.53 -25.49
CA ASP A 35 11.61 0.97 -26.83
C ASP A 35 11.05 2.35 -27.19
N LEU A 36 11.78 3.38 -26.76
CA LEU A 36 11.54 4.78 -27.13
C LEU A 36 11.48 5.00 -28.64
N SER A 37 12.20 4.19 -29.42
CA SER A 37 12.27 4.38 -30.87
C SER A 37 10.97 3.97 -31.53
N GLU A 38 10.39 2.86 -31.10
CA GLU A 38 9.05 2.43 -31.52
C GLU A 38 8.00 3.48 -31.12
N TRP A 39 8.07 3.99 -29.88
CA TRP A 39 7.15 5.03 -29.42
C TRP A 39 7.23 6.31 -30.28
N PHE A 40 8.43 6.82 -30.58
CA PHE A 40 8.59 7.97 -31.45
C PHE A 40 7.98 7.76 -32.84
N HIS A 41 8.18 6.57 -33.43
CA HIS A 41 7.60 6.24 -34.72
C HIS A 41 6.06 6.26 -34.67
N ILE A 42 5.46 5.74 -33.60
CA ILE A 42 4.00 5.77 -33.42
C ILE A 42 3.50 7.21 -33.29
N VAL A 43 4.21 8.07 -32.56
CA VAL A 43 3.84 9.50 -32.43
C VAL A 43 3.95 10.23 -33.78
N GLU A 44 5.02 9.98 -34.54
CA GLU A 44 5.22 10.54 -35.89
C GLU A 44 4.08 10.11 -36.82
N GLU A 45 3.76 8.81 -36.86
CA GLU A 45 2.64 8.24 -37.63
C GLU A 45 1.29 8.89 -37.23
N ALA A 46 1.01 8.99 -35.93
CA ALA A 46 -0.21 9.62 -35.43
C ALA A 46 -0.32 11.10 -35.81
N CYS A 47 0.79 11.84 -35.78
CA CYS A 47 0.80 13.25 -36.14
C CYS A 47 0.63 13.46 -37.65
N GLU A 48 1.23 12.60 -38.47
CA GLU A 48 1.05 12.62 -39.93
C GLU A 48 -0.40 12.32 -40.31
N ASP A 49 -0.99 11.26 -39.74
CA ASP A 49 -2.37 10.84 -40.02
C ASP A 49 -3.40 11.88 -39.59
N THR A 50 -3.13 12.62 -38.50
CA THR A 50 -4.01 13.67 -37.97
C THR A 50 -3.71 15.07 -38.52
N ASN A 51 -2.78 15.16 -39.48
CA ASN A 51 -2.36 16.39 -40.14
C ASN A 51 -1.90 17.47 -39.13
N ILE A 52 -1.16 17.05 -38.10
CA ILE A 52 -0.50 17.92 -37.14
C ILE A 52 0.83 18.39 -37.74
N ALA A 53 1.06 19.70 -37.75
CA ALA A 53 2.30 20.27 -38.28
C ALA A 53 3.52 19.73 -37.53
N SER A 54 4.63 19.47 -38.24
CA SER A 54 5.86 18.92 -37.66
C SER A 54 6.43 19.74 -36.50
N SER A 55 6.16 21.04 -36.52
CA SER A 55 6.60 21.96 -35.46
C SER A 55 5.76 21.87 -34.17
N GLN A 56 4.70 21.05 -34.15
CA GLN A 56 3.87 20.74 -32.99
C GLN A 56 4.00 19.28 -32.52
N TRP A 57 4.85 18.47 -33.15
CA TRP A 57 5.00 17.05 -32.78
C TRP A 57 5.49 16.88 -31.34
N ALA A 58 6.38 17.76 -30.85
CA ALA A 58 6.80 17.74 -29.45
C ALA A 58 5.62 17.99 -28.50
N ASP A 59 4.79 19.00 -28.77
CA ASP A 59 3.61 19.30 -27.94
C ASP A 59 2.60 18.13 -27.96
N ALA A 60 2.39 17.51 -29.13
CA ALA A 60 1.57 16.31 -29.28
C ALA A 60 2.12 15.14 -28.44
N ALA A 61 3.43 14.93 -28.46
CA ALA A 61 4.08 13.88 -27.70
C ALA A 61 3.94 14.07 -26.19
N VAL A 62 4.06 15.31 -25.67
CA VAL A 62 3.84 15.61 -24.25
C VAL A 62 2.43 15.23 -23.79
N VAL A 63 1.42 15.41 -24.64
CA VAL A 63 0.04 15.00 -24.34
C VAL A 63 -0.10 13.47 -24.22
N LEU A 64 0.73 12.72 -24.93
CA LEU A 64 0.72 11.25 -24.96
C LEU A 64 1.55 10.59 -23.84
N ILE A 65 2.26 11.36 -23.03
CA ILE A 65 2.96 10.83 -21.85
C ILE A 65 1.93 10.60 -20.73
N SER A 66 1.69 9.33 -20.38
CA SER A 66 0.77 8.95 -19.30
C SER A 66 1.38 9.09 -17.91
N GLU A 67 2.68 8.86 -17.79
CA GLU A 67 3.36 8.86 -16.49
C GLU A 67 3.48 10.29 -15.97
N PRO A 68 2.85 10.63 -14.83
CA PRO A 68 2.73 12.02 -14.38
C PRO A 68 4.09 12.64 -14.05
N ASN A 69 4.98 11.88 -13.41
CA ASN A 69 6.32 12.33 -13.05
C ASN A 69 7.15 12.66 -14.31
N LEU A 70 7.10 11.79 -15.31
CA LEU A 70 7.80 12.01 -16.58
C LEU A 70 7.20 13.18 -17.34
N LYS A 71 5.86 13.29 -17.37
CA LYS A 71 5.17 14.39 -18.03
C LYS A 71 5.56 15.73 -17.43
N SER A 72 5.59 15.82 -16.09
CA SER A 72 6.03 17.01 -15.37
C SER A 72 7.49 17.37 -15.72
N ALA A 73 8.40 16.41 -15.65
CA ALA A 73 9.82 16.62 -15.98
C ALA A 73 10.04 17.08 -17.43
N VAL A 74 9.27 16.53 -18.37
CA VAL A 74 9.31 16.91 -19.78
C VAL A 74 8.74 18.32 -19.98
N GLN A 75 7.69 18.71 -19.26
CA GLN A 75 7.14 20.07 -19.28
C GLN A 75 8.14 21.09 -18.73
N ASP A 76 8.79 20.80 -17.60
CA ASP A 76 9.84 21.65 -17.04
C ASP A 76 11.02 21.81 -18.03
N ARG A 77 11.44 20.71 -18.65
CA ARG A 77 12.50 20.72 -19.67
C ARG A 77 12.09 21.53 -20.90
N ARG A 78 10.83 21.45 -21.33
CA ARG A 78 10.27 22.28 -22.40
C ARG A 78 10.39 23.76 -22.08
N GLU A 79 9.95 24.19 -20.90
CA GLU A 79 10.01 25.58 -20.48
C GLU A 79 11.45 26.10 -20.43
N GLN A 80 12.36 25.29 -19.89
CA GLN A 80 13.79 25.60 -19.88
C GLN A 80 14.34 25.74 -21.31
N HIS A 81 14.06 24.79 -22.19
CA HIS A 81 14.52 24.79 -23.57
C HIS A 81 14.03 26.02 -24.35
N LEU A 82 12.75 26.36 -24.24
CA LEU A 82 12.17 27.54 -24.90
C LEU A 82 12.78 28.85 -24.37
N LYS A 83 13.09 28.90 -23.08
CA LYS A 83 13.76 30.06 -22.46
C LYS A 83 15.21 30.21 -22.91
N GLU A 84 15.94 29.10 -23.05
CA GLU A 84 17.35 29.10 -23.45
C GLU A 84 17.55 29.40 -24.94
N THR A 85 16.71 28.82 -25.79
CA THR A 85 16.80 28.99 -27.26
C THR A 85 16.10 30.24 -27.77
N GLY A 86 15.12 30.77 -27.02
CA GLY A 86 14.25 31.86 -27.48
C GLY A 86 13.30 31.44 -28.61
N GLN A 87 13.17 30.14 -28.87
CA GLN A 87 12.22 29.61 -29.84
C GLN A 87 10.80 29.61 -29.27
N SER A 88 9.81 29.65 -30.15
CA SER A 88 8.39 29.57 -29.77
C SER A 88 7.86 28.14 -29.69
N GLN A 89 8.61 27.16 -30.21
CA GLN A 89 8.23 25.75 -30.31
C GLN A 89 9.46 24.89 -30.01
N TRP A 90 9.24 23.71 -29.44
CA TRP A 90 10.30 22.75 -29.14
C TRP A 90 10.49 21.84 -30.35
N GLU A 91 11.63 21.94 -31.03
CA GLU A 91 11.91 21.15 -32.23
C GLU A 91 11.85 19.65 -31.92
N TRP A 92 11.26 18.87 -32.82
CA TRP A 92 10.99 17.46 -32.57
C TRP A 92 12.25 16.63 -32.30
N LEU A 93 13.36 16.96 -32.97
CA LEU A 93 14.63 16.28 -32.75
C LEU A 93 15.20 16.56 -31.36
N ASP A 94 15.13 17.81 -30.91
CA ASP A 94 15.62 18.22 -29.59
C ASP A 94 14.77 17.58 -28.48
N PHE A 95 13.45 17.53 -28.66
CA PHE A 95 12.55 16.80 -27.76
C PHE A 95 12.93 15.32 -27.64
N LYS A 96 13.22 14.64 -28.77
CA LYS A 96 13.61 13.21 -28.76
C LYS A 96 14.88 12.98 -27.96
N ASP A 97 15.85 13.87 -28.06
CA ASP A 97 17.12 13.76 -27.36
C ASP A 97 16.97 14.08 -25.86
N ASP A 98 16.20 15.11 -25.51
CA ASP A 98 15.88 15.45 -24.12
C ASP A 98 15.08 14.34 -23.42
N LEU A 99 14.10 13.73 -24.11
CA LEU A 99 13.33 12.62 -23.54
C LEU A 99 14.20 11.37 -23.30
N ARG A 100 15.12 11.06 -24.23
CA ARG A 100 16.10 10.00 -24.04
C ARG A 100 17.02 10.30 -22.86
N GLU A 101 17.47 11.55 -22.72
CA GLU A 101 18.30 11.98 -21.60
C GLU A 101 17.56 11.78 -20.26
N LEU A 102 16.30 12.21 -20.17
CA LEU A 102 15.47 12.06 -18.97
C LEU A 102 15.26 10.59 -18.58
N ILE A 103 15.06 9.70 -19.55
CA ILE A 103 14.83 8.27 -19.28
C ILE A 103 16.14 7.55 -18.92
N VAL A 104 17.26 7.90 -19.55
CA VAL A 104 18.57 7.28 -19.27
C VAL A 104 19.15 7.77 -17.93
N ASN A 105 19.05 9.06 -17.64
CA ASN A 105 19.61 9.65 -16.42
C ASN A 105 18.66 9.51 -15.22
N GLY A 106 17.41 9.09 -15.46
CA GLY A 106 16.34 9.11 -14.48
C GLY A 106 15.74 10.51 -14.36
N ILE A 107 14.45 10.55 -13.98
CA ILE A 107 13.75 11.80 -13.70
C ILE A 107 14.49 12.48 -12.53
N PRO A 108 15.00 13.71 -12.71
CA PRO A 108 15.62 14.44 -11.60
C PRO A 108 14.58 14.56 -10.48
N PRO A 109 14.94 14.30 -9.21
CA PRO A 109 14.02 14.53 -8.11
C PRO A 109 13.58 16.00 -8.13
N ASP A 110 12.27 16.25 -8.16
CA ASP A 110 11.64 17.55 -8.39
C ASP A 110 12.38 18.71 -7.70
N THR A 111 13.17 19.45 -8.48
CA THR A 111 13.87 20.65 -7.96
C THR A 111 12.97 21.89 -7.89
N SER A 112 11.74 21.79 -8.38
CA SER A 112 10.75 22.89 -8.44
C SER A 112 9.96 23.06 -7.13
N THR A 113 10.06 22.15 -6.17
CA THR A 113 9.56 22.39 -4.80
C THR A 113 10.53 23.32 -4.09
N GLY A 114 10.22 24.63 -4.12
CA GLY A 114 11.03 25.66 -3.47
C GLY A 114 11.38 25.28 -2.03
N THR A 115 12.64 24.89 -1.81
CA THR A 115 13.35 24.83 -0.52
C THR A 115 12.45 24.50 0.68
N ARG A 116 11.67 23.42 0.61
CA ARG A 116 11.19 22.78 1.83
C ARG A 116 12.37 21.96 2.32
N ASN A 117 12.91 22.32 3.48
CA ASN A 117 14.12 21.70 4.02
C ASN A 117 13.98 20.16 3.98
N PRO A 118 14.86 19.44 3.26
CA PRO A 118 14.85 17.96 3.20
C PRO A 118 15.07 17.30 4.57
N SER A 119 15.43 18.10 5.57
CA SER A 119 15.57 17.66 6.96
C SER A 119 14.25 17.39 7.69
N GLU A 120 13.09 17.72 7.09
CA GLU A 120 11.75 17.43 7.65
C GLU A 120 11.01 16.28 6.92
N GLU A 121 11.65 15.54 6.00
CA GLU A 121 11.07 14.32 5.39
C GLU A 121 11.04 13.10 6.33
N GLY A 122 11.39 13.28 7.60
CA GLY A 122 11.40 12.21 8.59
C GLY A 122 10.07 12.06 9.29
N ASN A 123 9.25 11.10 8.85
CA ASN A 123 7.97 10.70 9.46
C ASN A 123 6.90 11.80 9.45
N ASP A 124 6.28 12.01 8.29
CA ASP A 124 4.89 12.44 8.32
C ASP A 124 4.12 11.37 9.13
N SER A 125 3.74 11.75 10.36
CA SER A 125 2.97 10.86 11.23
C SER A 125 1.81 10.29 10.43
N PRO A 126 1.43 9.00 10.60
CA PRO A 126 0.27 8.42 9.91
C PRO A 126 -1.01 9.28 10.04
N GLN A 127 -1.10 10.07 11.11
CA GLN A 127 -2.16 11.05 11.32
C GLN A 127 -2.11 12.24 10.36
N HIS A 128 -0.93 12.80 10.10
CA HIS A 128 -0.76 13.92 9.17
C HIS A 128 -1.04 13.48 7.72
N LEU A 129 -0.58 12.27 7.36
CA LEU A 129 -0.90 11.67 6.07
C LEU A 129 -2.42 11.47 5.90
N ALA A 130 -3.08 10.92 6.92
CA ALA A 130 -4.53 10.75 6.95
C ALA A 130 -5.29 12.09 6.82
N GLU A 131 -4.82 13.14 7.49
CA GLU A 131 -5.41 14.49 7.41
C GLU A 131 -5.29 15.07 6.00
N ARG A 132 -4.11 15.01 5.39
CA ARG A 132 -3.85 15.48 4.02
C ARG A 132 -4.72 14.76 3.00
N LEU A 133 -4.74 13.43 3.08
CA LEU A 133 -5.53 12.58 2.22
C LEU A 133 -7.05 12.79 2.40
N SER A 134 -7.50 13.05 3.63
CA SER A 134 -8.91 13.40 3.91
C SER A 134 -9.28 14.78 3.37
N ALA A 135 -8.36 15.74 3.42
CA ALA A 135 -8.55 17.07 2.85
C ALA A 135 -8.66 17.00 1.32
N TRP A 136 -7.78 16.22 0.68
CA TRP A 136 -7.84 15.95 -0.76
C TRP A 136 -9.19 15.34 -1.17
N ALA A 137 -9.65 14.31 -0.46
CA ALA A 137 -10.94 13.66 -0.74
C ALA A 137 -12.12 14.64 -0.67
N SER A 138 -12.07 15.57 0.30
CA SER A 138 -13.08 16.62 0.46
C SER A 138 -13.07 17.63 -0.69
N GLN A 139 -11.91 17.92 -1.26
CA GLN A 139 -11.75 18.85 -2.37
C GLN A 139 -12.24 18.26 -3.70
N GLN A 140 -11.93 16.99 -3.97
CA GLN A 140 -12.29 16.34 -5.23
C GLN A 140 -13.72 15.79 -5.27
N ASN A 141 -14.44 15.83 -4.13
CA ASN A 141 -15.75 15.20 -3.97
C ASN A 141 -15.72 13.70 -4.35
N ARG A 142 -14.56 13.06 -4.15
CA ARG A 142 -14.30 11.63 -4.36
C ARG A 142 -13.87 11.04 -3.04
N TYR A 143 -14.55 10.00 -2.58
CA TYR A 143 -14.23 9.35 -1.32
C TYR A 143 -13.31 8.14 -1.57
N PRO A 144 -12.08 8.14 -1.05
CA PRO A 144 -11.15 7.02 -1.20
C PRO A 144 -11.52 5.84 -0.29
N TRP A 145 -12.68 5.83 0.37
CA TRP A 145 -13.07 4.78 1.29
C TRP A 145 -13.52 3.53 0.54
N PHE A 146 -12.86 2.41 0.81
CA PHE A 146 -13.20 1.13 0.21
C PHE A 146 -14.05 0.27 1.14
N SER A 147 -15.16 -0.26 0.59
CA SER A 147 -16.14 -1.07 1.33
C SER A 147 -16.02 -2.58 1.08
N GLY A 148 -15.12 -3.04 0.20
CA GLY A 148 -14.89 -4.47 -0.03
C GLY A 148 -15.62 -5.08 -1.23
N SER A 149 -16.15 -4.28 -2.17
CA SER A 149 -16.85 -4.73 -3.37
C SER A 149 -15.89 -4.92 -4.55
N SER A 150 -15.93 -6.08 -5.23
CA SER A 150 -15.07 -6.32 -6.42
C SER A 150 -15.34 -5.34 -7.56
N LYS A 151 -16.60 -4.92 -7.71
CA LYS A 151 -17.05 -4.03 -8.80
C LYS A 151 -16.42 -2.64 -8.70
N ASP A 152 -16.18 -2.20 -7.48
CA ASP A 152 -15.70 -0.85 -7.18
C ASP A 152 -14.18 -0.85 -6.98
N LEU A 153 -13.53 -2.03 -6.97
CA LEU A 153 -12.12 -2.18 -6.62
C LEU A 153 -11.19 -1.48 -7.64
N LEU A 154 -11.46 -1.62 -8.94
CA LEU A 154 -10.64 -1.02 -9.97
C LEU A 154 -10.75 0.52 -9.95
N GLU A 155 -11.97 1.05 -9.85
CA GLU A 155 -12.22 2.48 -9.71
C GLU A 155 -11.58 3.03 -8.43
N TRP A 156 -11.66 2.27 -7.34
CA TRP A 156 -11.03 2.62 -6.07
C TRP A 156 -9.50 2.72 -6.20
N PHE A 157 -8.84 1.78 -6.88
CA PHE A 157 -7.40 1.88 -7.13
C PHE A 157 -7.04 3.17 -7.86
N THR A 158 -7.79 3.52 -8.91
CA THR A 158 -7.54 4.75 -9.67
C THR A 158 -7.70 6.00 -8.78
N ILE A 159 -8.75 6.06 -7.96
CA ILE A 159 -8.97 7.20 -7.04
C ILE A 159 -7.82 7.31 -6.02
N VAL A 160 -7.35 6.19 -5.51
CA VAL A 160 -6.28 6.15 -4.51
C VAL A 160 -4.92 6.48 -5.10
N GLU A 161 -4.60 5.97 -6.30
CA GLU A 161 -3.39 6.31 -7.04
C GLU A 161 -3.34 7.82 -7.36
N GLU A 162 -4.44 8.39 -7.86
CA GLU A 162 -4.58 9.83 -8.10
C GLU A 162 -4.38 10.64 -6.80
N ALA A 163 -4.98 10.20 -5.70
CA ALA A 163 -4.79 10.85 -4.39
C ALA A 163 -3.34 10.82 -3.92
N PHE A 164 -2.63 9.72 -4.18
CA PHE A 164 -1.25 9.53 -3.76
C PHE A 164 -0.28 10.37 -4.58
N GLU A 165 -0.51 10.45 -5.90
CA GLU A 165 0.24 11.28 -6.82
C GLU A 165 0.07 12.76 -6.48
N ASP A 166 -1.17 13.23 -6.28
CA ASP A 166 -1.48 14.61 -5.90
C ASP A 166 -0.87 15.00 -4.54
N ASN A 167 -0.63 14.01 -3.66
CA ASN A 167 -0.01 14.21 -2.36
C ASN A 167 1.48 13.85 -2.34
N GLN A 168 2.10 13.55 -3.49
CA GLN A 168 3.53 13.23 -3.60
C GLN A 168 3.98 12.11 -2.63
N LEU A 169 3.11 11.11 -2.40
CA LEU A 169 3.51 9.95 -1.61
C LEU A 169 4.58 9.16 -2.37
N SER A 170 5.53 8.57 -1.64
CA SER A 170 6.41 7.59 -2.23
C SER A 170 5.65 6.29 -2.53
N HIS A 171 5.97 5.61 -3.64
CA HIS A 171 5.40 4.30 -3.96
C HIS A 171 5.54 3.26 -2.83
N LYS A 172 6.53 3.43 -1.94
CA LYS A 172 6.73 2.57 -0.77
C LYS A 172 5.63 2.73 0.29
N GLU A 173 4.98 3.87 0.32
CA GLU A 173 3.96 4.26 1.31
C GLU A 173 2.53 3.96 0.83
N TYR A 174 2.35 3.68 -0.46
CA TYR A 174 1.04 3.50 -1.09
C TYR A 174 0.22 2.42 -0.37
N THR A 175 0.84 1.29 -0.05
CA THR A 175 0.14 0.18 0.61
C THR A 175 -0.32 0.55 2.03
N GLU A 176 0.49 1.27 2.80
CA GLU A 176 0.10 1.73 4.14
C GLU A 176 -1.09 2.69 4.06
N ALA A 177 -0.98 3.67 3.17
CA ALA A 177 -2.00 4.68 2.96
C ALA A 177 -3.30 4.05 2.42
N ALA A 178 -3.21 3.03 1.56
CA ALA A 178 -4.39 2.35 1.04
C ALA A 178 -5.10 1.52 2.13
N ILE A 179 -4.34 0.80 2.98
CA ILE A 179 -4.91 0.06 4.12
C ILE A 179 -5.64 1.00 5.07
N PHE A 180 -5.14 2.23 5.24
CA PHE A 180 -5.83 3.24 6.06
C PHE A 180 -7.27 3.50 5.59
N PHE A 181 -7.47 3.56 4.27
CA PHE A 181 -8.76 3.82 3.62
C PHE A 181 -9.68 2.62 3.44
N ILE A 182 -9.21 1.42 3.76
CA ILE A 182 -10.08 0.26 3.83
C ILE A 182 -10.98 0.41 5.07
N SER A 183 -12.26 0.13 4.90
CA SER A 183 -13.26 0.16 5.97
C SER A 183 -13.81 -1.24 6.29
N GLY A 184 -14.49 -1.35 7.43
CA GLY A 184 -15.15 -2.59 7.85
C GLY A 184 -14.19 -3.74 8.15
N ASP A 185 -14.65 -4.97 7.92
CA ASP A 185 -13.92 -6.19 8.29
C ASP A 185 -12.74 -6.50 7.38
N LEU A 186 -12.66 -5.86 6.20
CA LEU A 186 -11.53 -6.04 5.29
C LEU A 186 -10.25 -5.41 5.84
N LYS A 187 -10.35 -4.32 6.59
CA LYS A 187 -9.19 -3.60 7.14
C LYS A 187 -8.30 -4.49 8.02
N PRO A 188 -8.80 -5.12 9.10
CA PRO A 188 -7.96 -5.97 9.95
C PRO A 188 -7.38 -7.18 9.20
N VAL A 189 -8.08 -7.69 8.18
CA VAL A 189 -7.57 -8.77 7.32
C VAL A 189 -6.36 -8.29 6.52
N MET A 190 -6.43 -7.10 5.92
CA MET A 190 -5.32 -6.55 5.14
C MET A 190 -4.13 -6.14 6.02
N GLU A 191 -4.38 -5.62 7.23
CA GLU A 191 -3.33 -5.35 8.22
C GLU A 191 -2.57 -6.63 8.62
N GLU A 192 -3.28 -7.74 8.89
CA GLU A 192 -2.65 -9.02 9.22
C GLU A 192 -1.85 -9.59 8.04
N ARG A 193 -2.40 -9.52 6.82
CA ARG A 193 -1.75 -10.01 5.60
C ARG A 193 -0.50 -9.23 5.26
N ARG A 194 -0.51 -7.92 5.50
CA ARG A 194 0.68 -7.06 5.39
C ARG A 194 1.80 -7.57 6.29
N LEU A 195 1.53 -7.80 7.58
CA LEU A 195 2.55 -8.30 8.51
C LEU A 195 3.14 -9.63 8.04
N LYS A 196 2.29 -10.55 7.57
CA LYS A 196 2.71 -11.85 7.02
C LYS A 196 3.52 -11.70 5.73
N TYR A 197 3.18 -10.75 4.87
CA TYR A 197 3.92 -10.46 3.65
C TYR A 197 5.35 -10.03 4.01
N LEU A 198 5.49 -9.02 4.87
CA LEU A 198 6.80 -8.49 5.30
C LEU A 198 7.65 -9.54 6.01
N GLU A 199 7.04 -10.36 6.88
CA GLU A 199 7.73 -11.47 7.55
C GLU A 199 8.26 -12.50 6.55
N LYS A 200 7.49 -12.80 5.50
CA LYS A 200 7.81 -13.87 4.54
C LYS A 200 8.80 -13.41 3.46
N SER A 201 8.62 -12.20 2.92
CA SER A 201 9.49 -11.69 1.86
C SER A 201 10.81 -11.15 2.40
N GLY A 202 10.82 -10.64 3.63
CA GLY A 202 11.96 -9.90 4.19
C GLY A 202 12.10 -8.50 3.60
N ASP A 203 11.11 -8.03 2.83
CA ASP A 203 11.08 -6.67 2.31
C ASP A 203 10.73 -5.68 3.41
N GLU A 204 11.18 -4.43 3.24
CA GLU A 204 10.87 -3.33 4.15
C GLU A 204 9.40 -2.86 4.02
N PHE A 205 8.82 -3.00 2.83
CA PHE A 205 7.46 -2.58 2.51
C PHE A 205 6.77 -3.58 1.58
N TRP A 206 5.44 -3.56 1.58
CA TRP A 206 4.63 -4.35 0.67
C TRP A 206 4.42 -3.57 -0.63
N SER A 207 4.97 -4.06 -1.74
CA SER A 207 4.86 -3.36 -3.04
C SER A 207 3.39 -3.12 -3.42
N TRP A 208 3.13 -1.98 -4.04
CA TRP A 208 1.77 -1.58 -4.41
C TRP A 208 1.09 -2.60 -5.32
N ASP A 209 1.77 -3.10 -6.35
CA ASP A 209 1.22 -4.13 -7.23
C ASP A 209 0.95 -5.44 -6.48
N GLY A 210 1.84 -5.83 -5.58
CA GLY A 210 1.65 -7.01 -4.74
C GLY A 210 0.43 -6.88 -3.82
N PHE A 211 0.16 -5.67 -3.31
CA PHE A 211 -1.04 -5.38 -2.55
C PHE A 211 -2.31 -5.42 -3.43
N LYS A 212 -2.29 -4.81 -4.62
CA LYS A 212 -3.42 -4.83 -5.58
C LYS A 212 -3.84 -6.24 -5.95
N GLU A 213 -2.88 -7.10 -6.27
CA GLU A 213 -3.14 -8.52 -6.55
C GLU A 213 -3.74 -9.23 -5.34
N ASP A 214 -3.21 -8.98 -4.15
CA ASP A 214 -3.60 -9.69 -2.96
C ASP A 214 -5.00 -9.34 -2.46
N ILE A 215 -5.34 -8.04 -2.43
CA ILE A 215 -6.69 -7.59 -2.06
C ILE A 215 -7.72 -8.09 -3.07
N THR A 216 -7.39 -8.10 -4.37
CA THR A 216 -8.25 -8.67 -5.42
C THR A 216 -8.54 -10.15 -5.13
N ARG A 217 -7.51 -10.95 -4.84
CA ARG A 217 -7.68 -12.36 -4.47
C ARG A 217 -8.54 -12.55 -3.21
N VAL A 218 -8.40 -11.68 -2.21
CA VAL A 218 -9.19 -11.74 -0.97
C VAL A 218 -10.66 -11.49 -1.26
N ILE A 219 -10.97 -10.49 -2.08
CA ILE A 219 -12.35 -10.14 -2.44
C ILE A 219 -12.97 -11.23 -3.31
N ASP A 220 -12.27 -11.69 -4.34
CA ASP A 220 -12.75 -12.76 -5.23
C ASP A 220 -13.07 -14.04 -4.46
N GLU A 221 -12.21 -14.42 -3.51
CA GLU A 221 -12.42 -15.59 -2.67
C GLU A 221 -13.63 -15.39 -1.72
N ALA A 222 -13.79 -14.19 -1.15
CA ALA A 222 -14.94 -13.87 -0.32
C ALA A 222 -16.26 -13.95 -1.12
N GLU A 223 -16.29 -13.38 -2.32
CA GLU A 223 -17.46 -13.44 -3.20
C GLU A 223 -17.76 -14.87 -3.65
N ARG A 224 -16.73 -15.67 -3.93
CA ARG A 224 -16.87 -17.09 -4.28
C ARG A 224 -17.51 -17.89 -3.14
N ILE A 225 -17.09 -17.66 -1.90
CA ILE A 225 -17.68 -18.32 -0.72
C ILE A 225 -19.15 -17.93 -0.58
N ILE A 226 -19.47 -16.64 -0.70
CA ILE A 226 -20.86 -16.14 -0.64
C ILE A 226 -21.72 -16.77 -1.74
N ALA A 227 -21.22 -16.82 -2.98
CA ALA A 227 -21.93 -17.43 -4.10
C ALA A 227 -22.15 -18.94 -3.90
N GLN A 228 -21.14 -19.66 -3.41
CA GLN A 228 -21.24 -21.09 -3.10
C GLN A 228 -22.29 -21.35 -2.02
N GLU A 229 -22.32 -20.55 -0.96
CA GLU A 229 -23.33 -20.67 0.11
C GLU A 229 -24.75 -20.38 -0.37
N GLN A 230 -24.92 -19.43 -1.28
CA GLN A 230 -26.22 -19.11 -1.89
C GLN A 230 -26.72 -20.21 -2.82
N SER A 231 -25.82 -20.98 -3.46
CA SER A 231 -26.17 -22.03 -4.42
C SER A 231 -26.65 -23.35 -3.80
N MET A 232 -26.43 -23.58 -2.51
CA MET A 232 -26.78 -24.86 -1.87
C MET A 232 -28.29 -24.97 -1.55
N PRO A 233 -29.03 -25.97 -2.12
CA PRO A 233 -30.45 -26.15 -1.86
C PRO A 233 -30.70 -26.57 -0.40
N GLY A 234 -31.49 -25.78 0.32
CA GLY A 234 -31.69 -25.92 1.77
C GLY A 234 -30.76 -25.05 2.62
N GLY A 235 -30.09 -24.06 2.01
CA GLY A 235 -29.09 -23.18 2.59
C GLY A 235 -29.31 -22.87 4.07
N ARG A 236 -28.33 -23.20 4.90
CA ARG A 236 -28.25 -22.83 6.32
C ARG A 236 -28.49 -21.31 6.53
N LEU A 237 -28.24 -20.51 5.49
CA LEU A 237 -28.55 -19.09 5.43
C LEU A 237 -30.03 -18.72 5.49
N GLY A 238 -30.96 -19.61 5.10
CA GLY A 238 -32.39 -19.34 5.28
C GLY A 238 -32.81 -19.28 6.75
N LYS A 239 -32.13 -20.05 7.61
CA LYS A 239 -32.36 -20.03 9.06
C LYS A 239 -31.63 -18.86 9.74
N THR A 240 -30.42 -18.51 9.28
CA THR A 240 -29.70 -17.35 9.82
C THR A 240 -30.26 -16.02 9.31
N LYS A 241 -30.78 -15.91 8.08
CA LYS A 241 -31.54 -14.72 7.62
C LYS A 241 -32.73 -14.44 8.52
N ASN A 242 -33.45 -15.46 8.97
CA ASN A 242 -34.54 -15.29 9.94
C ASN A 242 -34.03 -14.87 11.33
N ALA A 243 -32.87 -15.35 11.77
CA ALA A 243 -32.27 -14.94 13.04
C ALA A 243 -31.71 -13.51 13.00
N VAL A 244 -31.02 -13.13 11.91
CA VAL A 244 -30.52 -11.78 11.66
C VAL A 244 -31.66 -10.80 11.46
N SER A 245 -32.72 -11.18 10.75
CA SER A 245 -33.93 -10.35 10.62
C SER A 245 -34.61 -10.12 11.97
N ARG A 246 -34.68 -11.12 12.85
CA ARG A 246 -35.20 -10.95 14.21
C ARG A 246 -34.29 -10.08 15.06
N PHE A 247 -32.98 -10.31 15.01
CA PHE A 247 -32.00 -9.48 15.70
C PHE A 247 -32.07 -8.00 15.26
N ASN A 248 -32.22 -7.75 13.96
CA ASN A 248 -32.37 -6.39 13.43
C ASN A 248 -33.69 -5.72 13.87
N GLN A 249 -34.73 -6.52 14.08
CA GLN A 249 -36.03 -6.06 14.56
C GLN A 249 -36.00 -5.76 16.06
N ASP A 250 -35.28 -6.57 16.85
CA ASP A 250 -35.18 -6.45 18.31
C ASP A 250 -34.12 -5.42 18.75
N HIS A 251 -33.11 -5.15 17.91
CA HIS A 251 -32.00 -4.25 18.21
C HIS A 251 -31.67 -3.29 17.05
N PRO A 252 -32.60 -2.36 16.71
CA PRO A 252 -32.48 -1.52 15.52
C PRO A 252 -31.21 -0.63 15.49
N TYR A 253 -30.72 -0.24 16.66
CA TYR A 253 -29.52 0.60 16.79
C TYR A 253 -28.20 -0.17 16.60
N ILE A 254 -28.20 -1.49 16.82
CA ILE A 254 -27.04 -2.38 16.61
C ILE A 254 -27.06 -2.93 15.17
N ALA A 255 -28.25 -3.11 14.60
CA ALA A 255 -28.45 -3.48 13.20
C ALA A 255 -27.84 -2.48 12.21
N ALA A 256 -27.92 -1.19 12.54
CA ALA A 256 -27.39 -0.10 11.73
C ALA A 256 -25.85 -0.17 11.58
N SER A 257 -25.13 -0.71 12.58
CA SER A 257 -23.68 -0.94 12.49
C SER A 257 -23.33 -2.35 11.97
N ALA A 258 -24.19 -3.34 12.18
CA ALA A 258 -23.95 -4.72 11.76
C ALA A 258 -24.21 -5.01 10.27
N ASN A 259 -25.07 -4.24 9.59
CA ASN A 259 -25.39 -4.47 8.17
C ASN A 259 -24.21 -4.27 7.21
N ALA A 260 -23.13 -3.60 7.63
CA ALA A 260 -21.92 -3.43 6.83
C ALA A 260 -20.85 -4.53 7.09
N GLY A 261 -20.85 -5.19 8.26
CA GLY A 261 -19.86 -6.23 8.60
C GLY A 261 -20.34 -7.67 8.41
N LEU A 262 -21.64 -7.94 8.56
CA LEU A 262 -22.09 -9.33 8.71
C LEU A 262 -22.09 -10.18 7.42
N VAL A 263 -21.81 -9.59 6.25
CA VAL A 263 -21.89 -10.29 4.95
C VAL A 263 -20.54 -10.85 4.49
N VAL A 264 -19.41 -10.33 4.99
CA VAL A 264 -18.06 -10.78 4.57
C VAL A 264 -17.33 -11.57 5.67
N GLY A 265 -17.69 -11.39 6.96
CA GLY A 265 -17.01 -12.03 8.10
C GLY A 265 -17.63 -13.35 8.63
N GLY A 266 -18.32 -14.14 7.80
CA GLY A 266 -19.26 -15.16 8.26
C GLY A 266 -18.76 -16.56 8.66
N ALA A 267 -17.46 -16.91 8.56
CA ALA A 267 -17.07 -18.32 8.72
C ALA A 267 -15.84 -18.67 9.58
N MET A 268 -14.96 -17.75 9.99
CA MET A 268 -13.73 -18.15 10.70
C MET A 268 -13.62 -17.68 12.17
N ILE A 269 -14.32 -16.61 12.58
CA ILE A 269 -14.18 -16.06 13.95
C ILE A 269 -15.35 -16.48 14.88
N PHE A 270 -16.43 -17.05 14.36
CA PHE A 270 -17.59 -17.47 15.17
C PHE A 270 -17.51 -18.88 15.77
N VAL A 271 -16.47 -19.67 15.47
CA VAL A 271 -16.33 -21.03 16.04
C VAL A 271 -16.25 -21.02 17.58
N PRO A 272 -15.55 -20.09 18.26
CA PRO A 272 -15.52 -20.06 19.72
C PRO A 272 -16.84 -19.60 20.35
N ALA A 273 -17.51 -18.60 19.77
CA ALA A 273 -18.76 -18.05 20.31
C ALA A 273 -19.97 -18.99 20.09
N LEU A 274 -20.04 -19.66 18.93
CA LEU A 274 -21.03 -20.72 18.69
C LEU A 274 -20.75 -21.99 19.50
N GLY A 275 -19.48 -22.26 19.84
CA GLY A 275 -19.09 -23.33 20.75
C GLY A 275 -19.65 -23.14 22.17
N LEU A 276 -19.68 -21.91 22.68
CA LEU A 276 -20.25 -21.59 23.99
C LEU A 276 -21.78 -21.69 24.03
N LEU A 277 -22.48 -21.27 22.95
CA LEU A 277 -23.93 -21.43 22.85
C LEU A 277 -24.37 -22.88 22.63
N ALA A 278 -23.60 -23.67 21.86
CA ALA A 278 -23.84 -25.10 21.68
C ALA A 278 -23.62 -25.90 22.98
N LEU A 279 -22.61 -25.55 23.79
CA LEU A 279 -22.41 -26.15 25.13
C LEU A 279 -23.56 -25.85 26.09
N HIS A 280 -24.14 -24.65 26.01
CA HIS A 280 -25.28 -24.25 26.83
C HIS A 280 -26.59 -24.94 26.41
N ALA A 281 -26.74 -25.25 25.11
CA ALA A 281 -27.91 -25.95 24.57
C ALA A 281 -27.88 -27.48 24.76
N ILE A 282 -26.70 -28.09 24.99
CA ILE A 282 -26.55 -29.52 25.30
C ILE A 282 -26.81 -29.84 26.79
N GLY A 283 -27.11 -28.82 27.62
CA GLY A 283 -27.55 -29.05 29.00
C GLY A 283 -26.43 -29.42 29.97
N ILE A 284 -25.19 -29.01 29.70
CA ILE A 284 -24.10 -29.12 30.68
C ILE A 284 -24.24 -27.96 31.67
N THR A 285 -25.17 -28.10 32.62
CA THR A 285 -25.22 -27.24 33.80
C THR A 285 -24.03 -27.53 34.72
N LEU A 286 -23.41 -26.47 35.24
CA LEU A 286 -22.26 -26.48 36.15
C LEU A 286 -22.39 -27.55 37.24
N GLY A 287 -21.52 -28.56 37.20
CA GLY A 287 -21.39 -29.52 38.29
C GLY A 287 -20.36 -30.61 37.99
N GLY A 288 -19.08 -30.33 38.17
CA GLY A 288 -18.05 -31.38 38.17
C GLY A 288 -16.66 -30.93 37.75
N VAL A 289 -15.68 -31.19 38.61
CA VAL A 289 -14.28 -30.77 38.52
C VAL A 289 -13.54 -31.49 37.40
N ALA A 290 -13.53 -30.93 36.17
CA ALA A 290 -12.65 -31.38 35.08
C ALA A 290 -12.43 -30.32 33.96
N VAL A 291 -12.55 -29.01 34.25
CA VAL A 291 -12.46 -27.93 33.23
C VAL A 291 -11.19 -27.08 33.37
N THR A 292 -10.21 -27.49 34.19
CA THR A 292 -8.98 -26.69 34.36
C THR A 292 -7.97 -26.84 33.23
N SER A 293 -8.04 -27.89 32.39
CA SER A 293 -7.01 -28.14 31.36
C SER A 293 -7.30 -27.48 30.00
N VAL A 294 -8.57 -27.41 29.57
CA VAL A 294 -8.96 -26.77 28.29
C VAL A 294 -8.97 -25.24 28.43
N ALA A 295 -9.38 -24.70 29.58
CA ALA A 295 -9.29 -23.28 29.87
C ALA A 295 -7.82 -22.79 29.98
N ALA A 296 -6.90 -23.64 30.46
CA ALA A 296 -5.46 -23.35 30.49
C ALA A 296 -4.83 -23.37 29.09
N ALA A 297 -5.24 -24.30 28.21
CA ALA A 297 -4.80 -24.32 26.81
C ALA A 297 -5.33 -23.10 26.02
N MET A 298 -6.58 -22.69 26.23
CA MET A 298 -7.14 -21.50 25.59
C MET A 298 -6.55 -20.19 26.13
N ARG A 299 -6.23 -20.11 27.43
CA ARG A 299 -5.47 -18.96 27.98
C ARG A 299 -4.03 -18.91 27.47
N SER A 300 -3.39 -20.07 27.25
CA SER A 300 -2.04 -20.15 26.68
C SER A 300 -1.98 -19.62 25.25
N VAL A 301 -3.03 -19.83 24.45
CA VAL A 301 -3.09 -19.33 23.06
C VAL A 301 -3.51 -17.86 23.01
N ALA A 302 -4.43 -17.42 23.89
CA ALA A 302 -4.92 -16.04 23.89
C ALA A 302 -3.95 -15.03 24.55
N TYR A 303 -3.13 -15.44 25.53
CA TYR A 303 -2.21 -14.54 26.25
C TYR A 303 -0.72 -14.82 26.01
N GLY A 304 -0.35 -15.95 25.38
CA GLY A 304 1.06 -16.34 25.22
C GLY A 304 1.76 -15.86 23.94
N GLY A 305 1.04 -15.31 22.96
CA GLY A 305 1.61 -15.02 21.63
C GLY A 305 1.92 -13.56 21.30
N ALA A 306 1.23 -12.59 21.90
CA ALA A 306 1.26 -11.21 21.37
C ALA A 306 1.44 -10.08 22.41
N THR A 307 1.51 -10.36 23.71
CA THR A 307 1.59 -9.28 24.72
C THR A 307 2.72 -9.41 25.76
N ALA A 308 3.49 -10.50 25.76
CA ALA A 308 4.57 -10.69 26.73
C ALA A 308 5.92 -10.01 26.37
N GLY A 309 6.12 -9.59 25.11
CA GLY A 309 7.37 -8.94 24.68
C GLY A 309 7.42 -7.42 24.85
N PHE A 310 6.27 -6.74 24.81
CA PHE A 310 6.21 -5.28 24.73
C PHE A 310 6.03 -4.58 26.08
N TYR A 311 5.43 -5.25 27.08
CA TYR A 311 5.20 -4.66 28.41
C TYR A 311 6.42 -4.74 29.35
N SER A 312 7.32 -5.72 29.19
CA SER A 312 8.55 -5.81 30.02
C SER A 312 9.60 -4.75 29.69
N VAL A 313 9.54 -4.11 28.51
CA VAL A 313 10.45 -3.02 28.13
C VAL A 313 9.99 -1.68 28.71
N MET A 314 8.68 -1.45 28.80
CA MET A 314 8.12 -0.21 29.35
C MET A 314 8.21 -0.12 30.88
N GLU A 315 8.10 -1.24 31.61
CA GLU A 315 8.33 -1.25 33.07
C GLU A 315 9.81 -1.10 33.46
N TYR A 316 10.74 -1.57 32.61
CA TYR A 316 12.18 -1.42 32.85
C TYR A 316 12.65 0.05 32.73
N ILE A 317 11.95 0.86 31.93
CA ILE A 317 12.26 2.28 31.71
C ILE A 317 11.50 3.19 32.71
N GLY A 318 10.35 2.75 33.23
CA GLY A 318 9.54 3.51 34.21
C GLY A 318 10.00 3.45 35.67
N ALA A 319 10.93 2.58 36.03
CA ALA A 319 11.37 2.35 37.41
C ALA A 319 12.80 2.85 37.71
N LYS A 320 13.12 4.10 37.36
CA LYS A 320 14.24 4.85 37.97
C LYS A 320 13.83 6.30 38.23
N LYS A 321 13.24 6.55 39.41
CA LYS A 321 13.22 7.90 40.00
C LYS A 321 14.63 8.24 40.49
N PRO A 322 15.23 9.37 40.06
CA PRO A 322 16.39 9.91 40.75
C PRO A 322 15.94 10.48 42.10
N LYS A 323 16.63 10.06 43.17
CA LYS A 323 16.56 10.72 44.47
C LYS A 323 17.19 12.11 44.33
N GLU A 324 16.41 13.11 44.68
CA GLU A 324 16.82 14.49 44.89
C GLU A 324 17.69 14.54 46.17
N GLU A 325 19.00 14.71 46.01
CA GLU A 325 19.92 15.03 47.12
C GLU A 325 20.49 16.44 46.92
N THR A 326 20.42 17.20 48.01
CA THR A 326 20.74 18.62 48.18
C THR A 326 22.23 18.95 47.96
N PRO A 327 22.57 20.22 47.62
CA PRO A 327 23.90 20.58 47.15
C PRO A 327 24.89 20.71 48.31
N LYS A 328 26.06 20.08 48.17
CA LYS A 328 27.27 20.39 48.95
C LYS A 328 28.35 21.02 48.05
N LYS A 329 29.01 21.98 48.69
CA LYS A 329 30.09 22.91 48.32
C LYS A 329 31.26 22.28 47.53
N PRO A 330 31.97 23.05 46.66
CA PRO A 330 32.98 22.52 45.75
C PRO A 330 34.34 22.33 46.43
N GLU A 331 35.01 21.23 46.11
CA GLU A 331 36.41 20.98 46.48
C GLU A 331 37.12 20.25 45.33
N ASP A 332 38.13 20.96 44.80
CA ASP A 332 39.34 20.59 44.04
C ASP A 332 39.40 19.35 43.12
N GLN A 333 39.71 19.65 41.85
CA GLN A 333 40.22 18.72 40.82
C GLN A 333 41.68 18.30 41.09
N PRO A 334 42.02 17.05 40.73
CA PRO A 334 43.31 16.80 40.10
C PRO A 334 43.23 16.08 38.74
N ALA A 335 44.31 16.26 37.98
CA ALA A 335 44.57 16.02 36.56
C ALA A 335 44.40 14.57 36.03
N PRO A 336 44.29 14.38 34.69
CA PRO A 336 44.05 13.07 34.07
C PRO A 336 45.33 12.25 33.88
N LEU A 337 45.22 10.93 34.06
CA LEU A 337 46.27 9.95 33.74
C LEU A 337 45.81 8.98 32.63
N ALA A 338 46.61 9.00 31.55
CA ALA A 338 47.14 7.92 30.71
C ALA A 338 46.25 6.74 30.21
N ASN A 339 46.41 6.49 28.90
CA ASN A 339 45.85 5.42 28.07
C ASN A 339 46.15 3.98 28.57
N PRO A 340 45.26 3.00 28.26
CA PRO A 340 45.58 1.58 28.35
C PRO A 340 46.16 0.97 27.04
N PRO A 341 46.93 -0.15 27.15
CA PRO A 341 47.67 -0.82 26.05
C PRO A 341 46.83 -1.83 25.22
N PRO A 342 47.37 -2.38 24.10
CA PRO A 342 46.60 -3.13 23.11
C PRO A 342 46.39 -4.62 23.48
N TYR A 343 45.29 -5.19 23.00
CA TYR A 343 44.91 -6.59 23.21
C TYR A 343 45.70 -7.56 22.30
N GLU A 344 46.22 -8.61 22.93
CA GLU A 344 46.84 -9.80 22.32
C GLU A 344 45.79 -10.78 21.76
N SER A 345 46.17 -11.44 20.67
CA SER A 345 45.45 -12.54 20.03
C SER A 345 45.81 -13.90 20.62
N MET A 346 44.82 -14.70 21.01
CA MET A 346 44.81 -16.18 21.03
C MET A 346 43.32 -16.59 21.05
N GLY A 347 42.83 -17.69 20.48
CA GLY A 347 43.43 -18.85 19.86
C GLY A 347 42.31 -19.79 19.39
N GLU A 348 42.69 -20.76 18.57
CA GLU A 348 41.85 -21.76 17.92
C GLU A 348 41.12 -22.70 18.91
N GLY A 349 39.90 -23.07 18.57
CA GLY A 349 39.08 -24.03 19.32
C GLY A 349 38.32 -24.96 18.36
N THR A 350 38.62 -26.24 18.50
CA THR A 350 38.28 -27.40 17.65
C THR A 350 36.79 -27.73 17.48
N SER A 351 36.49 -28.22 16.28
CA SER A 351 35.25 -28.86 15.80
C SER A 351 34.92 -30.17 16.52
N THR A 352 33.63 -30.39 16.83
CA THR A 352 33.04 -31.70 17.17
C THR A 352 31.84 -31.99 16.26
N PRO A 353 31.69 -33.21 15.72
CA PRO A 353 30.57 -33.57 14.86
C PRO A 353 29.35 -34.08 15.64
N VAL A 354 28.18 -33.55 15.30
CA VAL A 354 26.86 -33.98 15.82
C VAL A 354 26.41 -35.24 15.06
N GLN A 355 26.15 -36.34 15.80
CA GLN A 355 25.53 -37.55 15.26
C GLN A 355 24.00 -37.40 15.22
N TYR A 356 23.39 -37.65 14.06
CA TYR A 356 21.94 -37.74 13.90
C TYR A 356 21.45 -39.16 14.18
N ALA A 357 20.51 -39.32 15.11
CA ALA A 357 19.81 -40.56 15.38
C ALA A 357 18.67 -40.78 14.36
N VAL A 358 18.69 -41.92 13.69
CA VAL A 358 17.66 -42.39 12.74
C VAL A 358 16.49 -43.00 13.52
N PHE A 359 15.31 -42.40 13.46
CA PHE A 359 14.07 -42.99 13.97
C PHE A 359 13.40 -43.86 12.89
N LYS A 360 13.33 -45.18 13.15
CA LYS A 360 12.57 -46.15 12.33
C LYS A 360 11.08 -46.11 12.69
N SER A 361 10.23 -45.94 11.68
CA SER A 361 8.78 -46.05 11.80
C SER A 361 8.32 -47.51 12.00
N LYS A 362 7.33 -47.72 12.85
CA LYS A 362 6.68 -49.03 13.03
C LYS A 362 5.18 -48.86 12.81
N ARG A 363 4.72 -49.21 11.60
CA ARG A 363 3.31 -49.47 11.29
C ARG A 363 2.83 -50.65 12.14
N ARG A 364 1.74 -50.47 12.88
CA ARG A 364 0.89 -51.58 13.34
C ARG A 364 -0.50 -51.38 12.73
N ARG A 365 -0.87 -52.31 11.85
CA ARG A 365 -2.25 -52.62 11.52
C ARG A 365 -2.75 -53.62 12.56
N GLN A 366 -3.94 -53.39 13.08
CA GLN A 366 -4.96 -54.41 13.29
C GLN A 366 -6.32 -53.73 13.21
#